data_AF-A0A2G5IYB4-F1
#
_entry.id   AF-A0A2G5IYB4-F1
#
_cell.length_a   1.000
_cell.length_b   1.000
_cell.length_c   1.000
_cell.angle_alpha   90.00
_cell.angle_beta   90.00
_cell.angle_gamma   90.00
#
_symmetry.space_group_name_H-M   'P 1'
#
loop_
_entity.id
_entity.type
_entity.pdbx_description
1 polymer ?
#
loop_
_entity_poly.entity_id
_entity_poly.type
_entity_poly.pdbx_seq_one_letter_code
_entity_poly.pdbx_strand_id
1 'polypeptide(L)'
;MSEPSDLLPLYLDNDHTRVRFIGVPGDGRTMAWSTGEPPLGIVLPVDTGPPTIADLTTPLRPLPKALYRPRLDGLGQPSRDDDGTLVYEYDGQ
;
A
#
# COMPACT_ATOMS: atom_id res chain seq x y z
N MET A 1 13.00 -23.67 -40.50
CA MET A 1 12.61 -24.00 -39.11
C MET A 1 12.38 -22.67 -38.41
N SER A 2 11.10 -22.27 -38.33
CA SER A 2 10.60 -21.20 -37.46
C SER A 2 10.71 -21.71 -36.01
N GLU A 3 11.12 -20.95 -34.99
CA GLU A 3 10.47 -19.76 -34.43
C GLU A 3 11.52 -18.80 -33.83
N PRO A 4 11.40 -17.47 -34.00
CA PRO A 4 11.86 -16.55 -32.97
C PRO A 4 10.85 -16.66 -31.84
N SER A 5 11.26 -17.15 -30.66
CA SER A 5 10.44 -17.04 -29.46
C SER A 5 10.13 -15.56 -29.23
N ASP A 6 8.90 -15.20 -29.55
CA ASP A 6 8.21 -13.96 -29.20
C ASP A 6 8.27 -13.80 -27.67
N LEU A 7 9.40 -13.31 -27.18
CA LEU A 7 9.48 -12.66 -25.88
C LEU A 7 8.90 -11.26 -26.09
N LEU A 8 7.57 -11.21 -26.29
CA LEU A 8 6.82 -9.99 -26.05
C LEU A 8 7.29 -9.47 -24.69
N PRO A 9 7.77 -8.21 -24.59
CA PRO A 9 7.98 -7.63 -23.27
C PRO A 9 6.65 -7.77 -22.55
N LEU A 10 6.64 -8.52 -21.45
CA LEU A 10 5.51 -8.53 -20.52
C LEU A 10 5.14 -7.07 -20.32
N TYR A 11 4.06 -6.64 -20.94
CA TYR A 11 3.48 -5.33 -20.73
C TYR A 11 2.93 -5.43 -19.32
N LEU A 12 3.82 -5.27 -18.34
CA LEU A 12 3.49 -5.21 -16.94
C LEU A 12 2.67 -3.92 -16.88
N ASP A 13 1.35 -4.09 -16.80
CA ASP A 13 0.39 -3.01 -16.60
C ASP A 13 0.67 -2.39 -15.22
N ASN A 14 1.75 -1.63 -15.15
CA ASN A 14 2.20 -0.89 -13.97
C ASN A 14 1.24 0.27 -13.66
N ASP A 15 0.30 0.57 -14.54
CA ASP A 15 -0.65 1.66 -14.39
C ASP A 15 -1.82 1.30 -13.46
N HIS A 16 -1.89 0.04 -12.98
CA HIS A 16 -2.98 -0.43 -12.11
C HIS A 16 -2.52 -1.36 -10.97
N THR A 17 -1.32 -1.13 -10.42
CA THR A 17 -0.80 -1.96 -9.33
C THR A 17 -1.70 -1.86 -8.10
N ARG A 18 -2.31 -2.97 -7.67
CA ARG A 18 -3.10 -2.98 -6.44
C ARG A 18 -2.18 -3.08 -5.23
N VAL A 19 -2.49 -2.31 -4.18
CA VAL A 19 -1.80 -2.32 -2.90
C VAL A 19 -2.78 -2.65 -1.80
N ARG A 20 -2.46 -3.66 -0.98
CA ARG A 20 -3.22 -4.07 0.20
C ARG A 20 -2.44 -3.74 1.45
N PHE A 21 -3.10 -3.09 2.39
CA PHE A 21 -2.54 -2.74 3.69
C PHE A 21 -2.92 -3.80 4.72
N ILE A 22 -1.92 -4.26 5.48
CA ILE A 22 -2.09 -5.21 6.59
C ILE A 22 -1.56 -4.60 7.88
N GLY A 23 -2.21 -4.92 9.00
CA GLY A 23 -1.94 -4.32 10.29
C GLY A 23 -2.74 -3.03 10.52
N VAL A 24 -3.15 -2.83 11.77
CA VAL A 24 -3.91 -1.65 12.20
C VAL A 24 -3.11 -0.38 11.94
N PRO A 25 -3.73 0.75 11.57
CA PRO A 25 -5.18 1.02 11.54
C PRO A 25 -5.88 0.83 10.18
N GLY A 26 -5.12 0.58 9.11
CA GLY A 26 -5.59 0.41 7.74
C GLY A 26 -5.76 -1.05 7.30
N ASP A 27 -5.81 -2.00 8.23
CA ASP A 27 -5.87 -3.43 7.93
C ASP A 27 -7.03 -3.78 6.97
N GLY A 28 -6.71 -4.58 5.94
CA GLY A 28 -7.68 -5.01 4.92
C GLY A 28 -8.03 -3.96 3.87
N ARG A 29 -7.57 -2.70 4.00
CA ARG A 29 -7.77 -1.69 2.95
C ARG A 29 -6.96 -2.05 1.72
N THR A 30 -7.57 -1.85 0.54
CA THR A 30 -6.92 -2.03 -0.75
C THR A 30 -7.10 -0.77 -1.58
N MET A 31 -6.05 -0.33 -2.26
CA MET A 31 -6.09 0.79 -3.20
C MET A 31 -5.47 0.40 -4.54
N ALA A 32 -5.99 0.97 -5.62
CA ALA A 32 -5.33 0.92 -6.92
C ALA A 32 -4.27 2.03 -6.96
N TRP A 33 -3.04 1.66 -7.30
CA TRP A 33 -1.95 2.58 -7.53
C TRP A 33 -1.89 2.89 -9.01
N SER A 34 -2.29 4.10 -9.36
CA SER A 34 -2.50 4.52 -10.76
C SER A 34 -1.24 5.04 -11.45
N THR A 35 -0.09 5.01 -10.76
CA THR A 35 1.13 5.67 -11.26
C THR A 35 2.38 4.84 -10.94
N GLY A 36 2.93 4.16 -11.95
CA GLY A 36 4.21 3.47 -11.86
C GLY A 36 4.32 2.49 -10.69
N GLU A 37 5.55 2.34 -10.17
CA GLU A 37 5.80 1.46 -9.02
C GLU A 37 5.40 2.14 -7.70
N PRO A 38 4.64 1.45 -6.81
CA PRO A 38 4.31 1.98 -5.49
C PRO A 38 5.56 2.29 -4.65
N PRO A 39 5.57 3.39 -3.87
CA PRO A 39 6.74 3.83 -3.13
C PRO A 39 7.03 2.94 -1.93
N LEU A 40 8.29 2.85 -1.50
CA LEU A 40 8.73 2.07 -0.34
C LEU A 40 8.14 2.50 1.02
N GLY A 41 7.35 3.56 1.04
CA GLY A 41 6.61 4.03 2.22
C GLY A 41 5.34 4.75 1.80
N ILE A 42 4.20 4.29 2.30
CA ILE A 42 2.89 4.91 2.09
C ILE A 42 2.37 5.39 3.45
N VAL A 43 1.98 6.66 3.53
CA VAL A 43 1.42 7.25 4.74
C VAL A 43 -0.08 7.41 4.58
N LEU A 44 -0.84 6.74 5.44
CA LEU A 44 -2.30 6.83 5.46
C LEU A 44 -2.78 7.66 6.66
N PRO A 45 -3.81 8.51 6.50
CA PRO A 45 -4.48 9.11 7.63
C PRO A 45 -5.18 8.02 8.46
N VAL A 46 -5.00 8.08 9.77
CA VAL A 46 -5.71 7.22 10.71
C VAL A 46 -7.09 7.81 10.96
N ASP A 47 -8.13 7.04 10.73
CA ASP A 47 -9.49 7.44 11.06
C ASP A 47 -9.69 7.33 12.58
N THR A 48 -9.81 8.46 13.26
CA THR A 48 -10.07 8.55 14.70
C THR A 48 -11.56 8.68 15.02
N GLY A 49 -12.44 8.57 14.02
CA GLY A 49 -13.86 8.82 14.16
C GLY A 49 -14.22 10.32 14.12
N PRO A 50 -15.51 10.63 14.30
CA PRO A 50 -15.98 12.01 14.30
C PRO A 50 -15.39 12.80 15.47
N PRO A 51 -15.10 14.10 15.28
CA PRO A 51 -14.59 14.94 16.36
C PRO A 51 -15.60 15.01 17.51
N THR A 52 -15.11 14.84 18.73
CA THR A 52 -15.87 15.00 19.97
C THR A 52 -15.88 16.47 20.41
N ILE A 53 -16.74 16.82 21.38
CA ILE A 53 -16.73 18.19 21.97
C ILE A 53 -15.37 18.51 22.61
N ALA A 54 -14.67 17.50 23.15
CA ALA A 54 -13.32 17.67 23.68
C ALA A 54 -12.33 18.10 22.57
N ASP A 55 -12.46 17.54 21.36
CA ASP A 55 -11.62 17.90 20.22
C ASP A 55 -11.86 19.33 19.74
N LEU A 56 -13.09 19.85 19.86
CA LEU A 56 -13.43 21.23 19.49
C LEU A 56 -12.84 22.27 20.45
N THR A 57 -12.59 21.90 21.71
CA THR A 57 -12.00 22.78 22.72
C THR A 57 -10.47 22.66 22.82
N THR A 58 -9.89 21.70 22.10
CA THR A 58 -8.46 21.43 22.09
C THR A 58 -7.81 22.11 20.88
N PRO A 59 -6.62 22.73 21.00
CA PRO A 59 -5.90 23.23 19.84
C PRO A 59 -5.73 22.13 18.78
N LEU A 60 -5.90 22.49 17.50
CA LEU A 60 -5.79 21.59 16.35
C LEU A 60 -4.53 20.71 16.46
N ARG A 61 -4.73 19.43 16.76
CA ARG A 61 -3.65 18.44 16.75
C ARG A 61 -3.53 17.87 15.33
N PRO A 62 -2.31 17.58 14.85
CA PRO A 62 -2.14 16.84 13.61
C PRO A 62 -2.90 15.52 13.70
N LEU A 63 -3.65 15.17 12.64
CA LEU A 63 -4.29 13.86 12.57
C LEU A 63 -3.20 12.77 12.67
N PRO A 64 -3.45 11.71 13.45
CA PRO A 64 -2.54 10.58 13.48
C PRO A 64 -2.39 9.98 12.08
N LYS A 65 -1.16 9.59 11.76
CA LYS A 65 -0.78 9.02 10.47
C LYS A 65 -0.19 7.65 10.72
N ALA A 66 -0.47 6.72 9.82
CA ALA A 66 0.09 5.37 9.84
C ALA A 66 1.04 5.20 8.67
N LEU A 67 2.27 4.80 8.96
CA LEU A 67 3.27 4.45 7.94
C LEU A 67 3.15 2.97 7.59
N TYR A 68 3.11 2.69 6.31
CA TYR A 68 3.08 1.36 5.74
C TYR A 68 4.30 1.16 4.83
N ARG A 69 4.95 0.00 4.95
CA ARG A 69 6.10 -0.38 4.12
C ARG A 69 5.81 -1.67 3.36
N PRO A 70 6.42 -1.90 2.19
CA PRO A 70 6.29 -3.16 1.49
C PRO A 70 6.69 -4.30 2.41
N ARG A 71 5.80 -5.28 2.56
CA ARG A 71 6.15 -6.53 3.22
C ARG A 71 7.15 -7.23 2.32
N LEU A 72 8.27 -7.68 2.88
CA LEU A 72 9.25 -8.44 2.13
C LEU A 72 9.00 -9.94 2.28
N ASP A 73 9.19 -10.68 1.21
CA ASP A 73 9.19 -12.14 1.23
C ASP A 73 10.52 -12.71 1.78
N GLY A 74 10.65 -14.04 1.81
CA GLY A 74 11.87 -14.70 2.29
C GLY A 74 13.13 -14.42 1.46
N LEU A 75 13.00 -13.80 0.28
CA LEU A 75 14.08 -13.39 -0.61
C LEU A 75 14.36 -11.88 -0.55
N GLY A 76 13.64 -11.14 0.30
CA GLY A 76 13.77 -9.69 0.40
C GLY A 76 13.08 -8.92 -0.73
N GLN A 77 12.19 -9.56 -1.50
CA GLN A 77 11.41 -8.91 -2.56
C GLN A 77 10.03 -8.47 -2.04
N PRO A 78 9.39 -7.46 -2.65
CA PRO A 78 8.03 -7.07 -2.29
C PRO A 78 7.05 -8.24 -2.41
N SER A 79 6.43 -8.58 -1.29
CA SER A 79 5.46 -9.67 -1.18
C SER A 79 4.15 -9.29 -1.86
N ARG A 80 3.53 -10.28 -2.51
CA ARG A 80 2.22 -10.18 -3.14
C ARG A 80 1.26 -11.23 -2.57
N ASP A 81 -0.03 -10.94 -2.58
CA ASP A 81 -1.07 -11.93 -2.31
C ASP A 81 -1.38 -12.79 -3.56
N ASP A 82 -2.30 -13.75 -3.41
CA ASP A 82 -2.66 -14.72 -4.47
C ASP A 82 -3.18 -14.06 -5.74
N ASP A 83 -3.74 -12.84 -5.64
CA ASP A 83 -4.25 -12.04 -6.76
C ASP A 83 -3.16 -11.14 -7.38
N GLY A 84 -1.93 -11.22 -6.90
CA GLY A 84 -0.81 -10.37 -7.34
C GLY A 84 -0.80 -8.96 -6.72
N THR A 85 -1.64 -8.70 -5.71
CA THR A 85 -1.70 -7.41 -5.01
C THR A 85 -0.49 -7.25 -4.11
N LEU A 86 0.22 -6.12 -4.21
CA LEU A 86 1.36 -5.83 -3.33
C LEU A 86 0.89 -5.66 -1.89
N VAL A 87 1.58 -6.31 -0.97
CA VAL A 87 1.25 -6.28 0.46
C VAL A 87 2.14 -5.25 1.16
N TYR A 88 1.51 -4.34 1.88
CA TYR A 88 2.15 -3.32 2.69
C TYR A 88 1.80 -3.53 4.15
N GLU A 89 2.80 -3.59 5.02
CA GLU A 89 2.65 -3.84 6.45
C GLU A 89 2.84 -2.54 7.25
N TYR A 90 2.06 -2.40 8.31
CA TYR A 90 2.15 -1.27 9.22
C TYR A 90 3.49 -1.28 9.98
N ASP A 91 4.23 -0.16 9.91
CA ASP A 91 5.59 -0.02 10.47
C ASP A 91 5.59 0.25 11.99
N GLY A 92 4.42 0.48 12.62
CA GLY A 92 4.31 0.56 14.08
C GLY A 92 4.92 1.79 14.76
N GLN A 93 5.56 2.70 14.01
CA GLN A 93 6.24 3.89 14.53
C GLN A 93 5.30 5.02 14.95
#